data_AF-A0A1G1YJS4-F1
#
_entry.id   AF-A0A1G1YJS4-F1
#
_cell.length_a   1.000
_cell.length_b   1.000
_cell.length_c   1.000
_cell.angle_alpha   90.00
_cell.angle_beta   90.00
_cell.angle_gamma   90.00
#
_symmetry.space_group_name_H-M   'P 1'
#
loop_
_entity.id
_entity.type
_entity.pdbx_description
1 polymer ?
#
loop_
_entity_poly.entity_id
_entity_poly.type
_entity_poly.pdbx_seq_one_letter_code
_entity_poly.pdbx_strand_id
1 'polypeptide(L)'
;MDQKTQSISEQGQKNKPSVFLLILTLLMFIIGVVDTISGVPALLISFASLNIGFIIMSAISLIISVGYIIVAGGLLKMKKWSVIVYAVMVIPSTLVVSFNYFSSPEKDITTFVSVGVEIVVLFYILSLYKKFK
;
A
#
# COMPACT_ATOMS: atom_id res chain seq x y z
N MET A 1 22.77 37.85 -23.33
CA MET A 1 21.53 37.18 -22.86
C MET A 1 21.42 35.86 -23.61
N ASP A 2 20.81 34.82 -23.05
CA ASP A 2 20.59 33.48 -23.69
C ASP A 2 21.53 32.30 -23.34
N GLN A 3 21.91 32.16 -22.07
CA GLN A 3 22.28 30.84 -21.51
C GLN A 3 21.52 30.46 -20.23
N LYS A 4 20.72 31.38 -19.67
CA LYS A 4 20.03 31.17 -18.39
C LYS A 4 18.62 30.56 -18.53
N THR A 5 18.09 30.48 -19.75
CA THR A 5 16.71 30.03 -20.00
C THR A 5 16.62 28.52 -20.25
N GLN A 6 17.72 27.84 -20.62
CA GLN A 6 17.72 26.40 -20.87
C GLN A 6 17.88 25.54 -19.60
N SER A 7 18.36 26.10 -18.48
CA SER A 7 18.52 25.34 -17.23
C SER A 7 17.23 25.18 -16.41
N ILE A 8 16.14 25.87 -16.79
CA ILE A 8 14.87 25.87 -16.05
C ILE A 8 13.92 24.77 -16.55
N SER A 9 14.06 24.31 -17.80
CA SER A 9 13.17 23.30 -18.39
C SER A 9 13.52 21.85 -18.01
N GLU A 10 14.77 21.52 -17.67
CA GLU A 10 15.16 20.13 -17.34
C GLU A 10 14.87 19.72 -15.88
N GLN A 11 14.73 20.66 -14.95
CA GLN A 11 14.41 20.34 -13.55
C GLN A 11 12.91 20.08 -13.31
N GLY A 12 12.04 20.50 -14.23
CA GLY A 12 10.59 20.34 -14.11
C GLY A 12 10.03 18.98 -14.57
N GLN A 13 10.82 18.19 -15.32
CA GLN A 13 10.34 16.95 -15.95
C GLN A 13 10.73 15.67 -15.20
N LYS A 14 11.61 15.77 -14.19
CA LYS A 14 12.32 14.59 -13.64
C LYS A 14 11.50 13.73 -12.67
N ASN A 15 10.35 14.20 -12.17
CA ASN A 15 9.60 13.53 -11.09
C ASN A 15 8.12 13.26 -11.43
N LYS A 16 7.76 13.06 -12.70
CA LYS A 16 6.42 12.54 -13.02
C LYS A 16 6.33 11.05 -12.61
N PRO A 17 5.25 10.63 -11.93
CA PRO A 17 5.04 9.22 -11.61
C PRO A 17 4.94 8.40 -12.89
N SER A 18 5.50 7.18 -12.88
CA SER A 18 5.35 6.24 -13.99
C SER A 18 3.88 5.85 -14.14
N VAL A 19 3.46 5.49 -15.36
CA VAL A 19 2.09 5.01 -15.62
C VAL A 19 1.77 3.80 -14.75
N PHE A 20 2.74 2.89 -14.56
CA PHE A 20 2.57 1.74 -13.67
C PHE A 20 2.36 2.16 -12.20
N LEU A 21 3.11 3.15 -11.70
CA LEU A 21 2.89 3.67 -10.35
C LEU A 21 1.50 4.30 -10.21
N LEU A 22 1.02 5.02 -11.24
CA LEU A 22 -0.33 5.59 -11.24
C LEU A 22 -1.41 4.49 -11.18
N ILE A 23 -1.28 3.44 -11.99
CA ILE A 23 -2.22 2.29 -11.99
C ILE A 23 -2.20 1.61 -10.62
N LEU A 24 -1.01 1.31 -10.09
CA LEU A 24 -0.85 0.69 -8.78
C LEU A 24 -1.48 1.55 -7.67
N THR A 25 -1.22 2.85 -7.71
CA THR A 25 -1.76 3.81 -6.74
C THR A 25 -3.29 3.87 -6.81
N LEU A 26 -3.85 3.86 -8.01
CA LEU A 26 -5.30 3.82 -8.21
C LEU A 26 -5.91 2.53 -7.68
N LEU A 27 -5.28 1.38 -7.93
CA LEU A 27 -5.73 0.08 -7.40
C LEU A 27 -5.72 0.08 -5.86
N MET A 28 -4.64 0.55 -5.24
CA MET A 28 -4.55 0.67 -3.78
C MET A 28 -5.62 1.59 -3.20
N PHE A 29 -5.90 2.70 -3.89
CA PHE A 29 -6.97 3.62 -3.49
C PHE A 29 -8.34 2.95 -3.56
N ILE A 30 -8.64 2.25 -4.66
CA ILE A 30 -9.93 1.56 -4.83
C ILE A 30 -10.11 0.48 -3.76
N ILE A 31 -9.10 -0.36 -3.55
CA ILE A 31 -9.11 -1.41 -2.52
C ILE A 31 -9.34 -0.79 -1.15
N GLY A 32 -8.54 0.22 -0.78
CA GLY A 32 -8.68 0.89 0.51
C GLY A 32 -10.05 1.52 0.73
N VAL A 33 -10.64 2.15 -0.30
CA VAL A 33 -12.00 2.73 -0.21
C VAL A 33 -13.05 1.65 -0.05
N VAL A 34 -13.02 0.60 -0.87
CA VAL A 34 -13.97 -0.52 -0.81
C VAL A 34 -13.93 -1.19 0.56
N ASP A 35 -12.73 -1.49 1.06
CA ASP A 35 -12.54 -2.14 2.36
C ASP A 35 -12.89 -1.22 3.53
N THR A 36 -12.73 0.09 3.39
CA THR A 36 -13.17 1.04 4.41
C THR A 36 -14.70 1.09 4.47
N ILE A 37 -15.37 1.11 3.31
CA ILE A 37 -16.84 1.14 3.24
C ILE A 37 -17.44 -0.12 3.85
N SER A 38 -16.85 -1.30 3.62
CA SER A 38 -17.30 -2.56 4.23
C SER A 38 -16.87 -2.72 5.69
N GLY A 39 -15.69 -2.19 6.04
CA GLY A 39 -15.11 -2.29 7.38
C GLY A 39 -15.82 -1.44 8.43
N VAL A 40 -16.34 -0.26 8.08
CA VAL A 40 -17.08 0.60 9.03
C VAL A 40 -18.32 -0.09 9.60
N PRO A 41 -19.24 -0.65 8.78
CA PRO A 41 -20.36 -1.44 9.28
C PRO A 41 -19.92 -2.64 10.12
N ALA A 42 -18.89 -3.37 9.70
CA ALA A 42 -18.37 -4.54 10.43
C ALA A 42 -17.88 -4.16 11.83
N LEU A 43 -17.19 -3.03 11.96
CA LEU A 43 -16.74 -2.51 13.25
C LEU A 43 -17.94 -2.11 14.14
N LEU A 44 -18.95 -1.44 13.58
CA LEU A 44 -20.16 -1.07 14.33
C LEU A 44 -20.93 -2.30 14.85
N ILE A 45 -21.09 -3.33 14.02
CA ILE A 45 -21.71 -4.61 14.43
C ILE A 45 -20.87 -5.28 15.52
N SER A 46 -19.54 -5.25 15.38
CA SER A 46 -18.63 -5.80 16.38
C SER A 46 -18.79 -5.11 17.74
N PHE A 47 -18.90 -3.78 17.76
CA PHE A 47 -19.20 -3.02 18.99
C PHE A 47 -20.57 -3.37 19.57
N ALA A 48 -21.61 -3.49 18.72
CA ALA A 48 -22.95 -3.87 19.17
C ALA A 48 -22.98 -5.27 19.80
N SER A 49 -22.15 -6.19 19.30
CA SER A 49 -22.03 -7.55 19.84
C SER A 49 -21.15 -7.67 21.09
N LEU A 50 -20.44 -6.61 21.48
CA LEU A 50 -19.44 -6.58 22.56
C LEU A 50 -18.36 -7.67 22.45
N ASN A 51 -18.13 -8.21 21.25
CA ASN A 51 -17.11 -9.23 21.03
C ASN A 51 -15.74 -8.57 20.80
N ILE A 52 -14.95 -8.52 21.87
CA ILE A 52 -13.63 -7.86 21.89
C ILE A 52 -12.70 -8.36 20.78
N GLY A 53 -12.70 -9.67 20.48
CA GLY A 53 -11.87 -10.24 19.43
C GLY A 53 -12.23 -9.71 18.04
N PHE A 54 -13.52 -9.66 17.75
CA PHE A 54 -14.03 -9.08 16.49
C PHE A 54 -13.81 -7.57 16.42
N ILE A 55 -13.94 -6.84 17.52
CA ILE A 55 -13.64 -5.40 17.57
C ILE A 55 -12.18 -5.14 17.19
N ILE A 56 -11.24 -5.87 17.77
CA ILE A 56 -9.80 -5.71 17.49
C ILE A 56 -9.50 -6.05 16.02
N MET A 57 -9.97 -7.20 15.52
CA MET A 57 -9.75 -7.57 14.12
C MET A 57 -10.34 -6.55 13.14
N SER A 58 -11.57 -6.11 13.39
CA SER A 58 -12.26 -5.12 12.54
C SER A 58 -11.54 -3.78 12.57
N ALA A 59 -11.06 -3.35 13.74
CA ALA A 59 -10.32 -2.11 13.89
C ALA A 59 -8.97 -2.16 13.17
N ILE A 60 -8.22 -3.27 13.29
CA ILE A 60 -6.96 -3.46 12.56
C ILE A 60 -7.20 -3.45 11.06
N SER A 61 -8.22 -4.19 10.59
CA SER A 61 -8.60 -4.20 9.18
C SER A 61 -8.91 -2.79 8.67
N LEU A 62 -9.71 -2.02 9.41
CA LEU A 62 -10.04 -0.64 9.05
C LEU A 62 -8.80 0.27 9.00
N ILE A 63 -7.89 0.14 9.97
CA ILE A 63 -6.62 0.88 9.98
C ILE A 63 -5.79 0.56 8.73
N ILE A 64 -5.74 -0.71 8.33
CA ILE A 64 -5.03 -1.14 7.13
C ILE A 64 -5.67 -0.51 5.88
N SER A 65 -7.00 -0.59 5.74
CA SER A 65 -7.73 -0.03 4.61
C SER A 65 -7.53 1.48 4.47
N VAL A 66 -7.63 2.22 5.59
CA VAL A 66 -7.36 3.66 5.62
C VAL A 66 -5.89 3.96 5.29
N GLY A 67 -4.97 3.12 5.78
CA GLY A 67 -3.55 3.24 5.45
C GLY A 67 -3.29 3.12 3.95
N TYR A 68 -3.96 2.21 3.24
CA TYR A 68 -3.87 2.12 1.77
C TYR A 68 -4.32 3.40 1.06
N ILE A 69 -5.40 4.03 1.53
CA ILE A 69 -5.88 5.32 0.98
C ILE A 69 -4.82 6.42 1.19
N ILE A 70 -4.25 6.50 2.40
CA ILE A 70 -3.22 7.49 2.75
C ILE A 70 -1.96 7.29 1.92
N VAL A 71 -1.49 6.04 1.82
CA VAL A 71 -0.34 5.67 0.99
C VAL A 71 -0.60 6.05 -0.45
N ALA A 72 -1.77 5.74 -1.00
CA ALA A 72 -2.12 6.08 -2.37
C ALA A 72 -2.04 7.60 -2.62
N GLY A 73 -2.63 8.42 -1.73
CA GLY A 73 -2.53 9.87 -1.82
C GLY A 73 -1.09 10.40 -1.73
N GLY A 74 -0.24 9.75 -0.94
CA GLY A 74 1.18 10.07 -0.82
C GLY A 74 2.01 9.63 -2.04
N LEU A 75 1.71 8.48 -2.63
CA LEU A 75 2.34 7.97 -3.86
C LEU A 75 2.02 8.88 -5.06
N LEU A 76 0.77 9.35 -5.20
CA LEU A 76 0.39 10.34 -6.23
C LEU A 76 1.22 11.63 -6.12
N LYS A 77 1.52 12.05 -4.88
CA LYS A 77 2.31 13.25 -4.59
C LYS A 77 3.82 12.96 -4.52
N MET A 78 4.26 11.74 -4.81
CA MET A 78 5.65 11.28 -4.77
C MET A 78 6.35 11.60 -3.45
N LYS A 79 5.65 11.39 -2.32
CA LYS A 79 6.13 11.72 -0.97
C LYS A 79 6.89 10.57 -0.32
N LYS A 80 8.11 10.78 0.17
CA LYS A 80 8.94 9.68 0.74
C LYS A 80 8.26 8.90 1.85
N TRP A 81 7.51 9.58 2.72
CA TRP A 81 6.79 8.93 3.82
C TRP A 81 5.80 7.87 3.33
N SER A 82 5.22 8.00 2.14
CA SER A 82 4.26 7.03 1.61
C SER A 82 4.90 5.67 1.33
N VAL A 83 6.14 5.66 0.88
CA VAL A 83 6.93 4.44 0.67
C VAL A 83 7.22 3.76 2.00
N ILE A 84 7.57 4.54 3.03
CA ILE A 84 7.86 4.03 4.37
C ILE A 84 6.59 3.43 4.98
N VAL A 85 5.47 4.16 4.94
CA VAL A 85 4.17 3.67 5.45
C VAL A 85 3.76 2.41 4.72
N TYR A 86 3.86 2.37 3.38
CA TYR A 86 3.58 1.17 2.61
C TYR A 86 4.42 -0.03 3.06
N ALA A 87 5.74 0.16 3.19
CA ALA A 87 6.65 -0.90 3.61
C ALA A 87 6.33 -1.42 5.02
N VAL A 88 6.01 -0.53 5.97
CA VAL A 88 5.64 -0.90 7.34
C VAL A 88 4.33 -1.70 7.37
N MET A 89 3.42 -1.50 6.43
CA MET A 89 2.17 -2.26 6.36
C MET A 89 2.36 -3.62 5.68
N VAL A 90 3.08 -3.65 4.56
CA VAL A 90 3.23 -4.86 3.75
C VAL A 90 4.23 -5.85 4.35
N ILE A 91 5.39 -5.39 4.84
CA ILE A 91 6.46 -6.30 5.32
C ILE A 91 5.95 -7.27 6.41
N PRO A 92 5.28 -6.82 7.48
CA PRO A 92 4.76 -7.74 8.50
C PRO A 92 3.71 -8.70 7.93
N SER A 93 2.82 -8.21 7.06
CA SER A 93 1.78 -9.03 6.42
C SER A 93 2.41 -10.15 5.59
N THR A 94 3.33 -9.80 4.69
CA THR A 94 4.01 -10.75 3.82
C THR A 94 4.82 -11.77 4.63
N LEU A 95 5.45 -11.38 5.75
CA LEU A 95 6.16 -12.30 6.63
C LEU A 95 5.22 -13.31 7.31
N VAL A 96 4.08 -12.85 7.84
CA VAL A 96 3.08 -13.72 8.48
C VAL A 96 2.50 -14.71 7.47
N VAL A 97 2.12 -14.23 6.29
CA VAL A 97 1.55 -15.08 5.23
C VAL A 97 2.59 -16.09 4.74
N SER A 98 3.84 -15.67 4.56
CA SER A 98 4.93 -16.59 4.18
C SER A 98 5.15 -17.67 5.23
N PHE A 99 5.22 -17.29 6.51
CA PHE A 99 5.38 -18.24 7.60
C PHE A 99 4.24 -19.26 7.65
N ASN A 100 3.00 -18.79 7.49
CA ASN A 100 1.82 -19.66 7.44
C ASN A 100 1.85 -20.60 6.24
N TYR A 101 2.26 -20.12 5.05
CA TYR A 101 2.40 -20.96 3.87
C TYR A 101 3.45 -22.07 4.03
N PHE A 102 4.62 -21.77 4.62
CA PHE A 102 5.65 -22.77 4.86
C PHE A 102 5.32 -23.73 6.00
N SER A 103 4.52 -23.30 6.97
CA SER A 103 4.09 -24.11 8.10
C SER A 103 2.84 -24.94 7.80
N SER A 104 2.08 -24.59 6.75
CA SER A 104 0.89 -25.31 6.35
C SER A 104 1.25 -26.59 5.58
N PRO A 105 0.64 -27.75 5.93
CA PRO A 105 0.78 -28.97 5.14
C PRO A 105 0.10 -28.86 3.77
N GLU A 106 -0.94 -28.03 3.65
CA GLU A 106 -1.59 -27.70 2.39
C GLU A 106 -0.93 -26.47 1.77
N LYS A 107 -0.18 -26.68 0.68
CA LYS A 107 0.47 -25.61 -0.07
C LYS A 107 -0.49 -25.01 -1.07
N ASP A 108 -1.12 -23.91 -0.69
CA ASP A 108 -1.99 -23.15 -1.58
C ASP A 108 -1.18 -22.25 -2.54
N ILE A 109 -1.19 -22.61 -3.82
CA ILE A 109 -0.50 -21.88 -4.90
C ILE A 109 -0.96 -20.42 -4.96
N THR A 110 -2.24 -20.14 -4.65
CA THR A 110 -2.76 -18.77 -4.69
C THR A 110 -2.10 -17.88 -3.64
N THR A 111 -1.86 -18.42 -2.45
CA THR A 111 -1.15 -17.75 -1.37
C THR A 111 0.30 -17.46 -1.77
N PHE A 112 0.97 -18.43 -2.40
CA PHE A 112 2.34 -18.24 -2.91
C PHE A 112 2.43 -17.13 -3.97
N VAL A 113 1.50 -17.12 -4.93
CA VAL A 113 1.45 -16.09 -5.99
C VAL A 113 1.18 -14.72 -5.38
N SER A 114 0.24 -14.62 -4.43
CA SER A 114 -0.10 -13.36 -3.75
C SER A 114 1.13 -12.76 -3.04
N VAL A 115 1.85 -13.57 -2.26
CA VAL A 115 3.10 -13.16 -1.60
C VAL A 115 4.15 -12.71 -2.62
N GLY A 116 4.32 -13.46 -3.71
CA GLY A 116 5.26 -13.11 -4.78
C GLY A 116 4.95 -11.75 -5.41
N VAL A 117 3.68 -11.47 -5.69
CA VAL A 117 3.22 -10.17 -6.22
C VAL A 117 3.51 -9.05 -5.22
N GLU A 118 3.19 -9.23 -3.93
CA GLU A 118 3.47 -8.23 -2.90
C GLU A 118 4.96 -7.90 -2.80
N ILE A 119 5.84 -8.91 -2.82
CA ILE A 119 7.30 -8.72 -2.76
C ILE A 119 7.79 -7.93 -3.98
N VAL A 120 7.31 -8.26 -5.18
CA VAL A 120 7.68 -7.56 -6.41
C VAL A 120 7.22 -6.11 -6.37
N VAL A 121 6.00 -5.85 -5.91
CA VAL A 121 5.46 -4.48 -5.77
C VAL A 121 6.23 -3.69 -4.72
N LEU A 122 6.55 -4.31 -3.57
CA LEU A 122 7.37 -3.70 -2.52
C LEU A 122 8.74 -3.31 -3.06
N PHE A 123 9.42 -4.22 -3.75
CA PHE A 123 10.72 -3.95 -4.34
C PHE A 123 10.64 -2.86 -5.41
N TYR A 124 9.58 -2.85 -6.23
CA TYR A 124 9.32 -1.80 -7.20
C TYR A 124 9.20 -0.42 -6.53
N ILE A 125 8.33 -0.27 -5.52
CA ILE A 125 8.13 1.00 -4.83
C ILE A 125 9.41 1.44 -4.11
N LEU A 126 10.12 0.51 -3.45
CA LEU A 126 11.41 0.80 -2.81
C LEU A 126 12.48 1.25 -3.81
N SER A 127 12.53 0.67 -5.01
CA SER A 127 13.45 1.10 -6.07
C SER A 127 13.21 2.56 -6.50
N LEU A 128 11.96 3.02 -6.37
CA LEU A 128 11.57 4.39 -6.68
C LEU A 128 11.82 5.36 -5.52
N TYR A 129 12.12 4.89 -4.30
CA TYR A 129 12.29 5.72 -3.10
C TYR A 129 13.22 6.93 -3.32
N LYS A 130 14.30 6.76 -4.08
CA LYS A 130 15.26 7.85 -4.39
C LYS A 130 14.66 8.97 -5.24
N LYS A 131 13.58 8.70 -5.98
CA LYS A 131 12.87 9.68 -6.83
C LYS A 131 11.83 10.49 -6.05
N PHE A 132 11.44 10.02 -4.86
CA PHE A 132 10.43 10.66 -4.03
C PHE A 132 11.05 11.83 -3.26
N LYS A 133 10.23 12.84 -2.92
CA LYS A 133 10.65 14.02 -2.16
C LYS A 133 10.11 13.99 -0.73
#